data_AF-A0A412YYE5-F1
#
_entry.id   AF-A0A412YYE5-F1
#
_cell.length_a   1.000
_cell.length_b   1.000
_cell.length_c   1.000
_cell.angle_alpha   90.00
_cell.angle_beta   90.00
_cell.angle_gamma   90.00
#
_symmetry.space_group_name_H-M   'P 1'
#
loop_
_entity.id
_entity.type
_entity.pdbx_description
1 polymer ?
#
loop_
_entity_poly.entity_id
_entity_poly.type
_entity_poly.pdbx_seq_one_letter_code
_entity_poly.pdbx_strand_id
1 'polypeptide(L)'
;MGRLKQQAVIWMSGALLMLTCGTAMASTRTEIDSISLDVESNIEAGDSSGDVDVTCDSGDYYVDDIEITNEPKNGWDDGDKPKLKVTVEAEDDYYFSSGLSKSDVDLRGADGKVTSVTRKSSTLIVYITLDSLDGSDSGYDLDVYGLEWDESDGMASWEDSGDARKYEVRLYRNDNSVTSVLTTSDTSYDFSGYITKSGDYLFKVRAVYSSSDKGSWEESDSWYVSSEEADEISDGRRSYGSSSSSYKGAWLRDSVGWWYCNADKSYTVNNWQYIDDRWYFFNAAGYMVTGWIDWGGRWYYCGDDGAMYYNTTTPDGYYVGDDGAWVQ
;
A
#
# COMPACT_ATOMS: atom_id res chain seq x y z
N MET A 1 -55.48 86.53 -2.26
CA MET A 1 -54.27 86.17 -3.04
C MET A 1 -54.17 84.64 -3.02
N GLY A 2 -54.26 83.86 -4.09
CA GLY A 2 -54.51 84.10 -5.50
C GLY A 2 -54.52 82.73 -6.22
N ARG A 3 -55.47 82.56 -7.15
CA ARG A 3 -55.45 81.68 -8.36
C ARG A 3 -55.56 80.16 -8.13
N LEU A 4 -56.70 79.56 -8.49
CA LEU A 4 -57.14 79.05 -9.83
C LEU A 4 -56.55 77.65 -10.10
N LYS A 5 -57.42 76.62 -10.18
CA LYS A 5 -57.87 75.92 -11.42
C LYS A 5 -56.69 75.25 -12.16
N GLN A 6 -56.68 73.98 -12.52
CA GLN A 6 -57.64 73.15 -13.26
C GLN A 6 -57.10 71.71 -13.21
N GLN A 7 -57.90 70.71 -12.86
CA GLN A 7 -58.54 69.75 -13.78
C GLN A 7 -57.62 68.84 -14.61
N ALA A 8 -58.02 67.56 -14.59
CA ALA A 8 -58.05 66.60 -15.69
C ALA A 8 -56.75 65.81 -15.95
N VAL A 9 -56.77 64.49 -16.27
CA VAL A 9 -57.83 63.49 -16.50
C VAL A 9 -57.10 62.13 -16.70
N ILE A 10 -57.62 61.07 -16.06
CA ILE A 10 -57.94 59.70 -16.56
C ILE A 10 -56.93 59.02 -17.55
N TRP A 11 -56.45 57.77 -17.44
CA TRP A 11 -57.08 56.43 -17.32
C TRP A 11 -55.99 55.42 -16.87
N MET A 12 -56.18 54.62 -15.82
CA MET A 12 -56.85 53.30 -15.78
C MET A 12 -56.13 52.20 -16.58
N SER A 13 -55.57 51.23 -15.85
CA SER A 13 -55.35 49.78 -16.15
C SER A 13 -54.23 49.35 -15.20
N GLY A 14 -54.48 48.68 -14.08
CA GLY A 14 -55.09 47.35 -14.01
C GLY A 14 -53.95 46.36 -13.82
N ALA A 15 -53.77 45.83 -12.61
CA ALA A 15 -53.24 44.48 -12.37
C ALA A 15 -53.17 44.21 -10.86
N LEU A 16 -53.90 43.19 -10.47
CA LEU A 16 -53.80 42.41 -9.24
C LEU A 16 -52.31 42.06 -8.96
N LEU A 17 -51.70 42.66 -7.94
CA LEU A 17 -50.42 42.20 -7.43
C LEU A 17 -50.67 40.97 -6.55
N MET A 18 -50.64 39.79 -7.17
CA MET A 18 -50.45 38.55 -6.42
C MET A 18 -49.05 38.60 -5.80
N LEU A 19 -49.01 38.64 -4.47
CA LEU A 19 -47.82 38.33 -3.69
C LEU A 19 -47.48 36.85 -3.88
N THR A 20 -46.73 36.53 -4.93
CA THR A 20 -45.94 35.30 -4.91
C THR A 20 -44.71 35.60 -4.07
N CYS A 21 -44.78 35.28 -2.77
CA CYS A 21 -43.58 34.92 -2.02
C CYS A 21 -42.97 33.73 -2.75
N GLY A 22 -42.06 34.00 -3.69
CA GLY A 22 -41.14 32.99 -4.15
C GLY A 22 -40.35 32.57 -2.93
N THR A 23 -40.58 31.35 -2.45
CA THR A 23 -39.58 30.65 -1.67
C THR A 23 -38.35 30.58 -2.55
N ALA A 24 -37.37 31.46 -2.29
CA ALA A 24 -36.03 31.24 -2.76
C ALA A 24 -35.57 29.93 -2.09
N MET A 25 -35.68 28.83 -2.83
CA MET A 25 -35.00 27.60 -2.47
C MET A 25 -33.52 27.96 -2.57
N ALA A 26 -32.88 28.23 -1.44
CA ALA A 26 -31.43 28.18 -1.40
C ALA A 26 -31.07 26.74 -1.77
N SER A 27 -30.45 26.54 -2.94
CA SER A 27 -29.83 25.24 -3.25
C SER A 27 -28.78 25.01 -2.17
N THR A 28 -29.08 24.12 -1.23
CA THR A 28 -28.12 23.68 -0.22
C THR A 28 -27.24 22.67 -0.91
N ARG A 29 -26.22 23.15 -1.63
CA ARG A 29 -25.18 22.28 -2.19
C ARG A 29 -24.62 21.39 -1.08
N THR A 30 -24.31 20.15 -1.40
CA THR A 30 -23.73 19.15 -0.50
C THR A 30 -22.22 19.31 -0.43
N GLU A 31 -21.66 19.25 0.77
CA GLU A 31 -20.20 19.40 0.98
C GLU A 31 -19.49 18.07 0.72
N ILE A 32 -18.37 18.13 -0.02
CA ILE A 32 -17.42 17.03 -0.23
C ILE A 32 -16.22 17.26 0.70
N ASP A 33 -16.05 16.40 1.68
CA ASP A 33 -14.97 16.48 2.68
C ASP A 33 -13.75 15.62 2.35
N SER A 34 -13.91 14.63 1.46
CA SER A 34 -12.85 13.75 0.98
C SER A 34 -13.09 13.31 -0.46
N ILE A 35 -12.03 12.91 -1.16
CA ILE A 35 -12.11 12.36 -2.52
C ILE A 35 -11.20 11.13 -2.65
N SER A 36 -11.54 10.26 -3.60
CA SER A 36 -10.69 9.15 -4.06
C SER A 36 -10.38 9.34 -5.53
N LEU A 37 -9.11 9.14 -5.90
CA LEU A 37 -8.60 9.16 -7.28
C LEU A 37 -7.87 7.85 -7.56
N ASP A 38 -8.16 7.24 -8.71
CA ASP A 38 -7.41 6.09 -9.23
C ASP A 38 -6.46 6.59 -10.32
N VAL A 39 -5.16 6.31 -10.17
CA VAL A 39 -4.10 6.80 -11.05
C VAL A 39 -3.48 5.63 -11.80
N GLU A 40 -3.56 5.66 -13.12
CA GLU A 40 -2.89 4.72 -14.02
C GLU A 40 -1.77 5.47 -14.74
N SER A 41 -0.52 5.04 -14.54
CA SER A 41 0.65 5.67 -15.15
C SER A 41 1.42 4.65 -15.96
N ASN A 42 1.66 4.96 -17.23
CA ASN A 42 2.49 4.18 -18.14
C ASN A 42 3.86 4.82 -18.37
N ILE A 43 4.20 5.87 -17.61
CA ILE A 43 5.50 6.54 -17.73
C ILE A 43 6.62 5.63 -17.23
N GLU A 44 7.60 5.39 -18.08
CA GLU A 44 8.81 4.64 -17.75
C GLU A 44 10.08 5.48 -18.02
N ALA A 45 11.17 5.12 -17.34
CA ALA A 45 12.48 5.69 -17.66
C ALA A 45 12.89 5.29 -19.10
N GLY A 46 13.31 6.27 -19.90
CA GLY A 46 13.57 6.13 -21.32
C GLY A 46 12.44 6.63 -22.22
N ASP A 47 11.23 6.85 -21.69
CA ASP A 47 10.14 7.40 -22.48
C ASP A 47 10.39 8.85 -22.86
N SER A 48 10.14 9.19 -24.12
CA SER A 48 10.25 10.59 -24.59
C SER A 48 9.13 11.50 -24.07
N SER A 49 8.03 10.89 -23.63
CA SER A 49 6.82 11.56 -23.14
C SER A 49 6.05 10.61 -22.26
N GLY A 50 5.34 11.14 -21.26
CA GLY A 50 4.56 10.31 -20.34
C GLY A 50 3.07 10.31 -20.66
N ASP A 51 2.39 9.19 -20.42
CA ASP A 51 0.93 9.12 -20.41
C ASP A 51 0.43 8.67 -19.03
N VAL A 52 -0.57 9.40 -18.52
CA VAL A 52 -1.16 9.18 -17.21
C VAL A 52 -2.64 9.48 -17.27
N ASP A 53 -3.42 8.49 -16.87
CA ASP A 53 -4.85 8.61 -16.68
C ASP A 53 -5.19 8.68 -15.20
N VAL A 54 -6.17 9.51 -14.88
CA VAL A 54 -6.68 9.65 -13.52
C VAL A 54 -8.20 9.62 -13.59
N THR A 55 -8.79 8.69 -12.87
CA THR A 55 -10.24 8.50 -12.83
C THR A 55 -10.76 8.64 -11.41
N CYS A 56 -12.09 8.76 -11.29
CA CYS A 56 -12.78 8.70 -10.02
C CYS A 56 -14.11 7.97 -10.19
N ASP A 57 -14.46 7.15 -9.19
CA ASP A 57 -15.76 6.48 -9.11
C ASP A 57 -16.64 7.22 -8.10
N SER A 58 -17.16 8.38 -8.49
CA SER A 58 -18.00 9.25 -7.66
C SER A 58 -19.10 9.89 -8.49
N GLY A 59 -20.29 10.07 -7.90
CA GLY A 59 -21.38 10.85 -8.47
C GLY A 59 -21.38 12.33 -8.04
N ASP A 60 -20.42 12.72 -7.20
CA ASP A 60 -20.39 14.04 -6.56
C ASP A 60 -19.39 15.00 -7.24
N TYR A 61 -18.44 14.44 -7.99
CA TYR A 61 -17.37 15.15 -8.67
C TYR A 61 -16.80 14.31 -9.82
N TYR A 62 -16.09 14.94 -10.75
CA TYR A 62 -15.41 14.29 -11.86
C TYR A 62 -14.01 14.88 -12.11
N VAL A 63 -13.13 14.09 -12.73
CA VAL A 63 -11.81 14.57 -13.20
C VAL A 63 -11.99 15.34 -14.50
N ASP A 64 -11.60 16.61 -14.50
CA ASP A 64 -11.76 17.54 -15.63
C ASP A 64 -10.50 17.62 -16.51
N ASP A 65 -9.33 17.66 -15.89
CA ASP A 65 -8.04 17.85 -16.57
C ASP A 65 -6.89 17.20 -15.82
N ILE A 66 -5.91 16.68 -16.56
CA ILE A 66 -4.71 16.03 -16.04
C ILE A 66 -3.50 16.62 -16.76
N GLU A 67 -2.52 17.09 -16.01
CA GLU A 67 -1.31 17.71 -16.55
C GLU A 67 -0.07 17.12 -15.89
N ILE A 68 0.88 16.62 -16.69
CA ILE A 68 2.23 16.28 -16.22
C ILE A 68 3.07 17.56 -16.20
N THR A 69 3.33 18.06 -15.00
CA THR A 69 3.91 19.41 -14.79
C THR A 69 5.43 19.48 -14.91
N ASN A 70 6.12 18.34 -14.98
CA ASN A 70 7.57 18.26 -15.07
C ASN A 70 8.04 17.34 -16.20
N GLU A 71 7.27 17.24 -17.27
CA GLU A 71 7.67 16.44 -18.43
C GLU A 71 9.02 16.94 -18.98
N PRO A 72 10.06 16.08 -19.00
CA PRO A 72 11.40 16.45 -19.41
C PRO A 72 11.50 16.58 -20.95
N LYS A 73 12.37 17.48 -21.41
CA LYS A 73 12.55 17.72 -22.86
C LYS A 73 13.28 16.60 -23.59
N ASN A 74 14.05 15.78 -22.87
CA ASN A 74 14.92 14.76 -23.44
C ASN A 74 14.47 13.34 -23.07
N GLY A 75 13.20 13.19 -22.69
CA GLY A 75 12.68 11.95 -22.11
C GLY A 75 12.98 11.83 -20.62
N TRP A 76 12.29 10.87 -20.02
CA TRP A 76 12.36 10.55 -18.61
C TRP A 76 13.61 9.77 -18.27
N ASP A 77 14.32 10.18 -17.23
CA ASP A 77 15.51 9.51 -16.74
C ASP A 77 15.20 8.63 -15.51
N ASP A 78 16.08 7.68 -15.23
CA ASP A 78 16.05 6.93 -13.97
C ASP A 78 16.06 7.87 -12.75
N GLY A 79 15.24 7.55 -11.76
CA GLY A 79 15.08 8.33 -10.54
C GLY A 79 14.19 9.57 -10.69
N ASP A 80 13.75 9.92 -11.90
CA ASP A 80 12.81 11.02 -12.10
C ASP A 80 11.48 10.73 -11.42
N LYS A 81 10.79 11.77 -10.96
CA LYS A 81 9.50 11.65 -10.27
C LYS A 81 8.44 12.43 -11.04
N PRO A 82 7.54 11.76 -11.78
CA PRO A 82 6.46 12.46 -12.46
C PRO A 82 5.57 13.22 -11.47
N LYS A 83 5.21 14.43 -11.84
CA LYS A 83 4.40 15.35 -11.03
C LYS A 83 3.14 15.70 -11.78
N LEU A 84 2.02 15.28 -11.23
CA LEU A 84 0.71 15.49 -11.82
C LEU A 84 0.05 16.69 -11.16
N LYS A 85 -0.69 17.43 -11.98
CA LYS A 85 -1.69 18.37 -11.55
C LYS A 85 -3.03 17.87 -12.09
N VAL A 86 -3.89 17.43 -11.19
CA VAL A 86 -5.22 16.91 -11.50
C VAL A 86 -6.25 17.96 -11.12
N THR A 87 -7.10 18.34 -12.06
CA THR A 87 -8.22 19.25 -11.85
C THR A 87 -9.48 18.42 -11.67
N VAL A 88 -10.15 18.60 -10.54
CA VAL A 88 -11.39 17.90 -10.19
C VAL A 88 -12.48 18.95 -10.04
N GLU A 89 -13.61 18.76 -10.69
CA GLU A 89 -14.78 19.64 -10.59
C GLU A 89 -15.89 18.95 -9.82
N ALA A 90 -16.53 19.69 -8.92
CA ALA A 90 -17.73 19.23 -8.23
C ALA A 90 -18.95 19.33 -9.17
N GLU A 91 -19.85 18.36 -9.08
CA GLU A 91 -21.15 18.42 -9.74
C GLU A 91 -21.97 19.62 -9.21
N ASP A 92 -22.99 20.05 -9.96
CA ASP A 92 -23.74 21.29 -9.71
C ASP A 92 -24.27 21.41 -8.25
N ASP A 93 -24.74 20.29 -7.70
CA ASP A 93 -25.31 20.20 -6.36
C ASP A 93 -24.26 19.95 -5.25
N TYR A 94 -22.97 19.97 -5.57
CA TYR A 94 -21.89 19.64 -4.65
C TYR A 94 -20.82 20.71 -4.58
N TYR A 95 -20.04 20.76 -3.51
CA TYR A 95 -18.89 21.66 -3.39
C TYR A 95 -17.81 21.09 -2.46
N PHE A 96 -16.54 21.34 -2.77
CA PHE A 96 -15.44 20.92 -1.90
C PHE A 96 -15.38 21.72 -0.59
N SER A 97 -15.18 20.99 0.51
CA SER A 97 -15.02 21.56 1.83
C SER A 97 -13.89 22.58 1.89
N SER A 98 -14.09 23.64 2.67
CA SER A 98 -13.05 24.64 2.93
C SER A 98 -11.86 24.09 3.74
N GLY A 99 -12.06 22.98 4.46
CA GLY A 99 -11.04 22.31 5.27
C GLY A 99 -10.31 21.17 4.55
N LEU A 100 -10.73 20.82 3.33
CA LEU A 100 -10.16 19.69 2.59
C LEU A 100 -8.66 19.88 2.39
N SER A 101 -7.90 18.88 2.78
CA SER A 101 -6.46 18.86 2.78
C SER A 101 -5.94 17.62 2.03
N LYS A 102 -4.61 17.53 1.88
CA LYS A 102 -3.98 16.39 1.20
C LYS A 102 -4.21 15.04 1.89
N SER A 103 -4.54 14.99 3.18
CA SER A 103 -4.83 13.73 3.88
C SER A 103 -6.23 13.21 3.58
N ASP A 104 -7.08 14.04 2.98
CA ASP A 104 -8.48 13.73 2.67
C ASP A 104 -8.63 13.30 1.20
N VAL A 105 -7.51 13.06 0.52
CA VAL A 105 -7.42 12.55 -0.84
C VAL A 105 -6.82 11.15 -0.79
N ASP A 106 -7.65 10.15 -1.05
CA ASP A 106 -7.24 8.75 -1.21
C ASP A 106 -6.69 8.54 -2.63
N LEU A 107 -5.52 7.91 -2.75
CA LEU A 107 -4.91 7.55 -4.03
C LEU A 107 -4.89 6.04 -4.17
N ARG A 108 -5.26 5.55 -5.36
CA ARG A 108 -5.23 4.13 -5.75
C ARG A 108 -4.49 3.98 -7.08
N GLY A 109 -4.10 2.73 -7.40
CA GLY A 109 -3.37 2.42 -8.62
C GLY A 109 -1.85 2.62 -8.49
N ALA A 110 -1.31 3.65 -9.16
CA ALA A 110 0.11 3.98 -9.18
C ALA A 110 0.62 4.45 -7.80
N ASP A 111 1.85 4.07 -7.46
CA ASP A 111 2.48 4.54 -6.21
C ASP A 111 2.80 6.04 -6.31
N GLY A 112 2.37 6.80 -5.31
CA GLY A 112 2.61 8.23 -5.26
C GLY A 112 2.10 8.86 -3.99
N LYS A 113 2.27 10.18 -3.91
CA LYS A 113 1.87 10.97 -2.74
C LYS A 113 1.17 12.24 -3.17
N VAL A 114 0.05 12.55 -2.51
CA VAL A 114 -0.57 13.87 -2.60
C VAL A 114 0.33 14.88 -1.88
N THR A 115 0.92 15.78 -2.66
CA THR A 115 1.86 16.78 -2.14
C THR A 115 1.15 18.03 -1.65
N SER A 116 0.09 18.44 -2.34
CA SER A 116 -0.76 19.57 -1.96
C SER A 116 -2.11 19.53 -2.65
N VAL A 117 -3.07 20.29 -2.11
CA VAL A 117 -4.38 20.54 -2.73
C VAL A 117 -4.62 22.05 -2.77
N THR A 118 -5.27 22.55 -3.81
CA THR A 118 -5.66 23.94 -3.96
C THR A 118 -7.12 24.03 -4.39
N ARG A 119 -7.96 24.67 -3.59
CA ARG A 119 -9.39 24.80 -3.87
C ARG A 119 -9.73 26.13 -4.52
N LYS A 120 -10.64 26.12 -5.50
CA LYS A 120 -11.23 27.30 -6.14
C LYS A 120 -12.73 27.10 -6.36
N SER A 121 -13.58 27.67 -5.51
CA SER A 121 -15.05 27.61 -5.65
C SER A 121 -15.61 26.18 -5.82
N SER A 122 -15.79 25.69 -7.05
CA SER A 122 -16.24 24.33 -7.42
C SER A 122 -15.10 23.39 -7.80
N THR A 123 -13.90 23.92 -8.04
CA THR A 123 -12.73 23.17 -8.48
C THR A 123 -11.83 22.81 -7.32
N LEU A 124 -11.29 21.60 -7.32
CA LEU A 124 -10.15 21.18 -6.52
C LEU A 124 -8.98 20.82 -7.44
N ILE A 125 -7.82 21.41 -7.21
CA ILE A 125 -6.58 21.06 -7.90
C ILE A 125 -5.76 20.21 -6.95
N VAL A 126 -5.45 18.98 -7.35
CA VAL A 126 -4.67 18.00 -6.58
C VAL A 126 -3.30 17.88 -7.23
N TYR A 127 -2.24 18.06 -6.43
CA TYR A 127 -0.87 17.86 -6.88
C TYR A 127 -0.35 16.53 -6.37
N ILE A 128 -0.02 15.63 -7.29
CA ILE A 128 0.49 14.29 -6.98
C ILE A 128 1.95 14.22 -7.44
N THR A 129 2.80 13.59 -6.65
CA THR A 129 4.13 13.17 -7.09
C THR A 129 4.14 11.66 -7.07
N LEU A 130 4.27 11.06 -8.25
CA LEU A 130 4.48 9.63 -8.38
C LEU A 130 5.85 9.27 -7.79
N ASP A 131 6.00 8.01 -7.41
CA ASP A 131 7.30 7.49 -7.00
C ASP A 131 8.33 7.59 -8.14
N SER A 132 9.60 7.40 -7.82
CA SER A 132 10.65 7.50 -8.84
C SER A 132 10.46 6.45 -9.93
N LEU A 133 10.66 6.87 -11.18
CA LEU A 133 10.81 5.98 -12.31
C LEU A 133 12.04 5.13 -12.08
N ASP A 134 11.89 3.84 -12.26
CA ASP A 134 12.98 2.89 -12.15
C ASP A 134 13.59 2.71 -13.55
N GLY A 135 14.88 3.01 -13.68
CA GLY A 135 15.66 2.80 -14.90
C GLY A 135 15.85 1.33 -15.19
N SER A 136 15.54 0.92 -16.43
CA SER A 136 15.77 -0.43 -16.96
C SER A 136 17.24 -0.84 -17.11
N ASP A 137 18.18 -0.12 -16.49
CA ASP A 137 19.62 -0.38 -16.64
C ASP A 137 20.40 0.01 -15.37
N SER A 138 19.83 -0.29 -14.19
CA SER A 138 20.69 -0.52 -13.04
C SER A 138 21.60 -1.68 -13.44
N GLY A 139 22.93 -1.58 -13.31
CA GLY A 139 23.86 -2.65 -13.72
C GLY A 139 23.73 -3.97 -12.92
N TYR A 140 22.59 -4.14 -12.25
CA TYR A 140 22.15 -5.28 -11.47
C TYR A 140 21.18 -6.11 -12.32
N ASP A 141 21.36 -7.41 -12.29
CA ASP A 141 20.42 -8.36 -12.88
C ASP A 141 19.18 -8.45 -11.99
N LEU A 142 18.16 -7.64 -12.33
CA LEU A 142 16.88 -7.49 -11.60
C LEU A 142 15.69 -8.07 -12.36
N ASP A 143 15.93 -8.86 -13.40
CA ASP A 143 14.86 -9.53 -14.11
C ASP A 143 14.26 -10.64 -13.23
N VAL A 144 12.94 -10.83 -13.30
CA VAL A 144 12.22 -11.89 -12.60
C VAL A 144 11.55 -12.78 -13.64
N TYR A 145 11.68 -14.10 -13.50
CA TYR A 145 11.09 -15.06 -14.42
C TYR A 145 10.42 -16.19 -13.65
N GLY A 146 9.73 -17.08 -14.38
CA GLY A 146 9.15 -18.31 -13.80
C GLY A 146 8.08 -18.05 -12.75
N LEU A 147 7.23 -17.05 -12.97
CA LEU A 147 6.11 -16.75 -12.08
C LEU A 147 5.09 -17.90 -12.13
N GLU A 148 4.81 -18.50 -10.99
CA GLU A 148 3.89 -19.63 -10.85
C GLU A 148 2.92 -19.42 -9.68
N TRP A 149 1.69 -19.90 -9.86
CA TRP A 149 0.70 -20.05 -8.80
C TRP A 149 0.69 -21.49 -8.27
N ASP A 150 0.67 -21.64 -6.95
CA ASP A 150 0.00 -22.78 -6.35
C ASP A 150 -1.49 -22.44 -6.19
N GLU A 151 -2.27 -22.82 -7.21
CA GLU A 151 -3.72 -22.61 -7.25
C GLU A 151 -4.47 -23.37 -6.12
N SER A 152 -3.79 -24.23 -5.36
CA SER A 152 -4.43 -24.93 -4.24
C SER A 152 -4.48 -24.10 -2.95
N ASP A 153 -3.55 -23.15 -2.78
CA ASP A 153 -3.42 -22.39 -1.55
C ASP A 153 -3.15 -20.90 -1.75
N GLY A 154 -3.00 -20.42 -2.98
CA GLY A 154 -2.75 -19.01 -3.27
C GLY A 154 -1.32 -18.56 -2.99
N MET A 155 -0.37 -19.49 -2.92
CA MET A 155 1.05 -19.17 -2.90
C MET A 155 1.51 -18.74 -4.30
N ALA A 156 2.07 -17.53 -4.39
CA ALA A 156 2.80 -17.08 -5.57
C ALA A 156 4.29 -17.41 -5.42
N SER A 157 4.94 -17.79 -6.51
CA SER A 157 6.39 -18.03 -6.55
C SER A 157 7.02 -17.56 -7.86
N TRP A 158 8.32 -17.29 -7.83
CA TRP A 158 9.11 -16.86 -8.98
C TRP A 158 10.57 -17.33 -8.84
N GLU A 159 11.35 -17.19 -9.90
CA GLU A 159 12.79 -17.47 -9.87
C GLU A 159 13.57 -16.33 -9.22
N ASP A 160 14.66 -16.67 -8.52
CA ASP A 160 15.54 -15.69 -7.89
C ASP A 160 16.22 -14.82 -8.94
N SER A 161 16.22 -13.52 -8.68
CA SER A 161 16.85 -12.51 -9.49
C SER A 161 18.23 -12.20 -8.91
N GLY A 162 19.28 -12.34 -9.73
CA GLY A 162 20.65 -12.56 -9.26
C GLY A 162 21.22 -11.48 -8.33
N ASP A 163 20.78 -10.23 -8.49
CA ASP A 163 21.21 -9.12 -7.64
C ASP A 163 20.12 -8.64 -6.68
N ALA A 164 18.91 -9.22 -6.67
CA ALA A 164 17.83 -8.76 -5.82
C ALA A 164 18.17 -8.85 -4.32
N ARG A 165 17.83 -7.80 -3.57
CA ARG A 165 17.94 -7.80 -2.09
C ARG A 165 16.58 -8.06 -1.43
N LYS A 166 15.50 -7.80 -2.15
CA LYS A 166 14.11 -8.07 -1.81
C LYS A 166 13.27 -8.03 -3.08
N TYR A 167 12.00 -8.35 -2.94
CA TYR A 167 10.97 -8.25 -3.96
C TYR A 167 9.82 -7.37 -3.47
N GLU A 168 9.20 -6.67 -4.41
CA GLU A 168 7.92 -6.00 -4.22
C GLU A 168 6.85 -6.81 -4.95
N VAL A 169 5.69 -7.01 -4.32
CA VAL A 169 4.58 -7.80 -4.89
C VAL A 169 3.24 -7.08 -4.73
N ARG A 170 2.32 -7.34 -5.66
CA ARG A 170 0.94 -6.84 -5.62
C ARG A 170 -0.03 -7.88 -6.14
N LEU A 171 -1.19 -8.01 -5.49
CA LEU A 171 -2.29 -8.84 -5.94
C LEU A 171 -3.35 -8.01 -6.67
N TYR A 172 -3.88 -8.55 -7.75
CA TYR A 172 -4.99 -7.98 -8.51
C TYR A 172 -6.16 -8.98 -8.56
N ARG A 173 -7.38 -8.47 -8.63
CA ARG A 173 -8.60 -9.23 -8.90
C ARG A 173 -9.47 -8.49 -9.89
N ASN A 174 -9.77 -9.12 -11.03
CA ASN A 174 -10.51 -8.50 -12.14
C ASN A 174 -9.88 -7.15 -12.52
N ASP A 175 -8.57 -7.15 -12.78
CA ASP A 175 -7.74 -5.98 -13.15
C ASP A 175 -7.60 -4.88 -12.09
N ASN A 176 -8.31 -4.99 -10.96
CA ASN A 176 -8.22 -4.01 -9.88
C ASN A 176 -7.23 -4.48 -8.80
N SER A 177 -6.40 -3.56 -8.31
CA SER A 177 -5.50 -3.86 -7.18
C SER A 177 -6.29 -4.29 -5.93
N VAL A 178 -5.91 -5.43 -5.35
CA VAL A 178 -6.46 -5.95 -4.08
C VAL A 178 -5.58 -5.52 -2.91
N THR A 179 -4.28 -5.40 -3.14
CA THR A 179 -3.29 -4.98 -2.15
C THR A 179 -2.53 -3.74 -2.64
N SER A 180 -2.06 -2.92 -1.70
CA SER A 180 -0.94 -2.01 -1.98
C SER A 180 0.36 -2.80 -2.24
N VAL A 181 1.48 -2.12 -2.51
CA VAL A 181 2.79 -2.79 -2.59
C VAL A 181 3.12 -3.48 -1.27
N LEU A 182 3.37 -4.77 -1.36
CA LEU A 182 3.90 -5.60 -0.28
C LEU A 182 5.36 -5.92 -0.59
N THR A 183 6.14 -6.27 0.42
CA THR A 183 7.56 -6.61 0.25
C THR A 183 7.88 -7.96 0.87
N THR A 184 8.72 -8.74 0.23
CA THR A 184 9.29 -9.98 0.76
C THR A 184 10.76 -10.10 0.38
N SER A 185 11.56 -10.84 1.15
CA SER A 185 12.92 -11.21 0.75
C SER A 185 13.00 -12.58 0.08
N ASP A 186 11.90 -13.34 0.12
CA ASP A 186 11.80 -14.67 -0.46
C ASP A 186 11.34 -14.59 -1.92
N THR A 187 11.57 -15.64 -2.69
CA THR A 187 11.08 -15.77 -4.07
C THR A 187 9.65 -16.33 -4.15
N SER A 188 8.86 -16.04 -3.11
CA SER A 188 7.47 -16.46 -2.97
C SER A 188 6.71 -15.53 -2.03
N TYR A 189 5.39 -15.45 -2.20
CA TYR A 189 4.50 -14.71 -1.31
C TYR A 189 3.13 -15.39 -1.19
N ASP A 190 2.66 -15.54 0.05
CA ASP A 190 1.35 -16.11 0.35
C ASP A 190 0.26 -15.05 0.22
N PHE A 191 -0.55 -15.16 -0.84
CA PHE A 191 -1.68 -14.27 -1.09
C PHE A 191 -3.02 -14.80 -0.56
N SER A 192 -3.05 -15.99 0.04
CA SER A 192 -4.29 -16.68 0.47
C SER A 192 -5.22 -15.78 1.29
N GLY A 193 -4.65 -14.98 2.21
CA GLY A 193 -5.39 -14.06 3.07
C GLY A 193 -6.11 -12.92 2.34
N TYR A 194 -5.78 -12.68 1.08
CA TYR A 194 -6.39 -11.65 0.23
C TYR A 194 -7.36 -12.23 -0.81
N ILE A 195 -7.33 -13.54 -1.04
CA ILE A 195 -8.20 -14.27 -1.97
C ILE A 195 -9.50 -14.66 -1.26
N THR A 196 -10.31 -13.66 -0.92
CA THR A 196 -11.53 -13.86 -0.08
C THR A 196 -12.83 -13.77 -0.88
N LYS A 197 -12.75 -13.62 -2.21
CA LYS A 197 -13.92 -13.53 -3.09
C LYS A 197 -13.60 -14.19 -4.42
N SER A 198 -14.63 -14.59 -5.14
CA SER A 198 -14.47 -15.05 -6.52
C SER A 198 -13.94 -13.94 -7.44
N GLY A 199 -13.16 -14.33 -8.44
CA GLY A 199 -12.68 -13.45 -9.50
C GLY A 199 -11.43 -14.00 -10.18
N ASP A 200 -10.99 -13.32 -11.22
CA ASP A 200 -9.73 -13.58 -11.91
C ASP A 200 -8.60 -12.90 -11.13
N TYR A 201 -7.68 -13.69 -10.57
CA TYR A 201 -6.54 -13.22 -9.80
C TYR A 201 -5.26 -13.32 -10.61
N LEU A 202 -4.41 -12.30 -10.48
CA LEU A 202 -3.03 -12.34 -10.92
C LEU A 202 -2.17 -11.60 -9.90
N PHE A 203 -0.88 -11.92 -9.85
CA PHE A 203 0.07 -11.15 -9.08
C PHE A 203 1.10 -10.50 -9.99
N LYS A 204 1.63 -9.37 -9.52
CA LYS A 204 2.82 -8.77 -10.09
C LYS A 204 3.95 -8.83 -9.09
N VAL A 205 5.17 -9.03 -9.57
CA VAL A 205 6.39 -9.01 -8.77
C VAL A 205 7.48 -8.24 -9.49
N ARG A 206 8.34 -7.55 -8.73
CA ARG A 206 9.61 -7.02 -9.23
C ARG A 206 10.73 -7.22 -8.23
N ALA A 207 11.93 -7.46 -8.74
CA ALA A 207 13.14 -7.47 -7.92
C ALA A 207 13.55 -6.06 -7.51
N VAL A 208 14.14 -5.93 -6.34
CA VAL A 208 14.56 -4.66 -5.76
C VAL A 208 15.93 -4.81 -5.13
N TYR A 209 16.93 -4.11 -5.68
CA TYR A 209 18.23 -3.95 -5.03
C TYR A 209 18.18 -2.80 -4.01
N SER A 210 17.62 -1.66 -4.39
CA SER A 210 17.51 -0.48 -3.53
C SER A 210 16.20 0.27 -3.80
N SER A 211 15.88 1.30 -3.00
CA SER A 211 14.68 2.12 -3.27
C SER A 211 14.72 2.84 -4.63
N SER A 212 15.88 2.91 -5.27
CA SER A 212 16.12 3.57 -6.55
C SER A 212 16.62 2.61 -7.63
N ASP A 213 16.78 1.32 -7.31
CA ASP A 213 17.24 0.29 -8.24
C ASP A 213 16.26 -0.88 -8.16
N LYS A 214 15.28 -0.90 -9.06
CA LYS A 214 14.22 -1.91 -9.13
C LYS A 214 14.09 -2.42 -10.55
N GLY A 215 13.81 -3.71 -10.68
CA GLY A 215 13.44 -4.32 -11.95
C GLY A 215 12.03 -3.91 -12.38
N SER A 216 11.69 -4.29 -13.61
CA SER A 216 10.34 -4.15 -14.15
C SER A 216 9.34 -5.01 -13.38
N TRP A 217 8.07 -4.60 -13.40
CA TRP A 217 6.99 -5.44 -12.90
C TRP A 217 6.71 -6.57 -13.89
N GLU A 218 6.87 -7.78 -13.42
CA GLU A 218 6.53 -9.00 -14.13
C GLU A 218 5.17 -9.51 -13.66
N GLU A 219 4.35 -9.99 -14.59
CA GLU A 219 2.96 -10.38 -14.38
C GLU A 219 2.81 -11.90 -14.48
N SER A 220 2.11 -12.50 -13.52
CA SER A 220 1.76 -13.92 -13.57
C SER A 220 0.67 -14.19 -14.58
N ASP A 221 0.49 -15.46 -14.95
CA ASP A 221 -0.77 -15.89 -15.56
C ASP A 221 -1.96 -15.60 -14.62
N SER A 222 -3.13 -15.38 -15.23
CA SER A 222 -4.38 -15.19 -14.50
C SER A 222 -4.97 -16.53 -14.06
N TRP A 223 -5.43 -16.57 -12.82
CA TRP A 223 -6.07 -17.72 -12.19
C TRP A 223 -7.47 -17.33 -11.72
N TYR A 224 -8.50 -17.97 -12.31
CA TYR A 224 -9.88 -17.78 -11.87
C TYR A 224 -10.16 -18.56 -10.59
N VAL A 225 -10.63 -17.86 -9.57
CA VAL A 225 -11.06 -18.42 -8.28
C VAL A 225 -12.57 -18.30 -8.16
N SER A 226 -13.27 -19.41 -7.93
CA SER A 226 -14.69 -19.40 -7.61
C SER A 226 -14.96 -18.95 -6.17
N SER A 227 -16.23 -18.74 -5.80
CA SER A 227 -16.55 -18.35 -4.41
C SER A 227 -16.24 -19.48 -3.43
N GLU A 228 -16.44 -20.73 -3.84
CA GLU A 228 -16.13 -21.91 -3.02
C GLU A 228 -14.62 -22.06 -2.84
N GLU A 229 -13.84 -21.88 -3.90
CA GLU A 229 -12.37 -21.91 -3.82
C GLU A 229 -11.83 -20.74 -3.00
N ALA A 230 -12.38 -19.53 -3.15
CA ALA A 230 -11.98 -18.38 -2.34
C ALA A 230 -12.30 -18.61 -0.85
N ASP A 231 -13.46 -19.20 -0.55
CA ASP A 231 -13.78 -19.63 0.80
C ASP A 231 -12.79 -20.71 1.27
N GLU A 232 -12.43 -21.69 0.44
CA GLU A 232 -11.46 -22.75 0.78
C GLU A 232 -10.02 -22.24 0.97
N ILE A 233 -9.59 -21.26 0.19
CA ILE A 233 -8.25 -20.65 0.26
C ILE A 233 -8.18 -19.72 1.47
N SER A 234 -9.19 -18.87 1.67
CA SER A 234 -9.24 -17.95 2.82
C SER A 234 -9.59 -18.64 4.14
N ASP A 235 -10.44 -19.68 4.13
CA ASP A 235 -10.70 -20.59 5.26
C ASP A 235 -9.63 -21.68 5.39
N GLY A 236 -8.73 -21.82 4.39
CA GLY A 236 -7.59 -22.75 4.27
C GLY A 236 -6.60 -22.71 5.44
N ARG A 237 -6.83 -21.79 6.38
CA ARG A 237 -6.47 -21.93 7.79
C ARG A 237 -6.97 -23.24 8.45
N ARG A 238 -7.83 -24.08 7.84
CA ARG A 238 -8.04 -25.49 8.21
C ARG A 238 -8.37 -26.44 7.04
N SER A 239 -7.32 -27.19 6.65
CA SER A 239 -7.34 -28.63 6.36
C SER A 239 -7.59 -29.08 4.91
N TYR A 240 -6.54 -29.04 4.08
CA TYR A 240 -6.42 -30.00 2.98
C TYR A 240 -6.51 -31.42 3.51
N GLY A 241 -7.31 -32.25 2.85
CA GLY A 241 -7.46 -33.67 3.12
C GLY A 241 -6.16 -34.45 2.95
N SER A 242 -5.27 -34.35 3.92
CA SER A 242 -4.33 -35.37 4.35
C SER A 242 -3.75 -34.99 5.72
N SER A 243 -4.60 -35.21 6.74
CA SER A 243 -4.24 -35.41 8.15
C SER A 243 -3.00 -34.67 8.68
N SER A 244 -3.16 -33.47 9.24
CA SER A 244 -2.51 -33.11 10.52
C SER A 244 -2.84 -31.68 10.98
N SER A 245 -3.04 -31.59 12.29
CA SER A 245 -3.18 -30.42 13.16
C SER A 245 -2.42 -29.15 12.74
N SER A 246 -3.09 -27.99 12.91
CA SER A 246 -2.53 -26.68 13.32
C SER A 246 -1.02 -26.69 13.60
N TYR A 247 -0.19 -26.35 12.61
CA TYR A 247 1.26 -26.33 12.85
C TYR A 247 1.63 -25.06 13.64
N LYS A 248 2.07 -25.30 14.87
CA LYS A 248 2.93 -24.39 15.63
C LYS A 248 4.37 -24.60 15.11
N GLY A 249 5.21 -23.57 15.14
CA GLY A 249 6.65 -23.77 14.88
C GLY A 249 7.25 -24.83 15.81
N ALA A 250 8.33 -25.46 15.38
CA ALA A 250 8.93 -26.61 16.02
C ALA A 250 10.45 -26.48 16.13
N TRP A 251 10.98 -26.87 17.29
CA TRP A 251 12.40 -27.06 17.50
C TRP A 251 12.87 -28.33 16.77
N LEU A 252 13.87 -28.18 15.92
CA LEU A 252 14.50 -29.26 15.16
C LEU A 252 16.00 -29.32 15.51
N ARG A 253 16.63 -30.49 15.31
CA ARG A 253 18.03 -30.70 15.68
C ARG A 253 18.73 -31.68 14.75
N ASP A 254 19.99 -31.40 14.44
CA ASP A 254 20.90 -32.24 13.68
C ASP A 254 22.24 -32.43 14.43
N SER A 255 23.29 -32.82 13.70
CA SER A 255 24.63 -33.00 14.26
C SER A 255 25.36 -31.69 14.59
N VAL A 256 24.88 -30.55 14.08
CA VAL A 256 25.46 -29.22 14.28
C VAL A 256 24.81 -28.53 15.48
N GLY A 257 23.48 -28.57 15.58
CA GLY A 257 22.80 -27.90 16.68
C GLY A 257 21.27 -27.93 16.59
N TRP A 258 20.64 -27.17 17.48
CA TRP A 258 19.20 -26.91 17.44
C TRP A 258 18.91 -25.73 16.53
N TRP A 259 17.81 -25.78 15.77
CA TRP A 259 17.21 -24.62 15.11
C TRP A 259 15.71 -24.64 15.33
N TYR A 260 15.05 -23.52 15.05
CA TYR A 260 13.60 -23.43 15.13
C TYR A 260 13.01 -23.25 13.73
N CYS A 261 12.14 -24.18 13.34
CA CYS A 261 11.36 -24.12 12.12
C CYS A 261 10.03 -23.44 12.46
N ASN A 262 9.80 -22.27 11.90
CA ASN A 262 8.56 -21.52 12.07
C ASN A 262 7.38 -22.29 11.46
N ALA A 263 6.16 -21.86 11.80
CA ALA A 263 4.95 -22.50 11.25
C ALA A 263 4.87 -22.36 9.70
N ASP A 264 5.47 -21.29 9.17
CA ASP A 264 5.65 -21.01 7.74
C ASP A 264 6.88 -21.71 7.12
N LYS A 265 7.55 -22.58 7.88
CA LYS A 265 8.78 -23.31 7.52
C LYS A 265 10.04 -22.45 7.32
N SER A 266 9.99 -21.16 7.64
CA SER A 266 11.18 -20.31 7.74
C SER A 266 11.99 -20.59 9.02
N TYR A 267 13.17 -20.01 9.16
CA TYR A 267 13.98 -20.08 10.38
C TYR A 267 14.78 -18.80 10.58
N THR A 268 14.98 -18.40 11.84
CA THR A 268 15.68 -17.16 12.18
C THR A 268 17.21 -17.32 12.06
N VAL A 269 17.89 -16.33 11.47
CA VAL A 269 19.36 -16.27 11.35
C VAL A 269 19.88 -14.93 11.85
N ASN A 270 21.06 -14.92 12.51
CA ASN A 270 21.72 -13.72 13.06
C ASN A 270 20.80 -12.81 13.89
N ASN A 271 19.82 -13.37 14.59
CA ASN A 271 18.82 -12.56 15.27
C ASN A 271 18.21 -13.28 16.47
N TRP A 272 17.53 -12.49 17.30
CA TRP A 272 16.74 -12.95 18.42
C TRP A 272 15.34 -13.39 17.95
N GLN A 273 14.81 -14.45 18.56
CA GLN A 273 13.44 -14.89 18.36
C GLN A 273 12.76 -15.18 19.70
N TYR A 274 11.52 -14.73 19.84
CA TYR A 274 10.68 -15.02 21.01
C TYR A 274 9.82 -16.25 20.74
N ILE A 275 10.07 -17.34 21.47
CA ILE A 275 9.43 -18.64 21.30
C ILE A 275 8.99 -19.13 22.68
N ASP A 276 7.70 -19.45 22.84
CA ASP A 276 7.16 -20.01 24.09
C ASP A 276 7.58 -19.24 25.35
N ASP A 277 7.33 -17.92 25.29
CA ASP A 277 7.60 -16.94 26.34
C ASP A 277 9.07 -16.75 26.74
N ARG A 278 10.00 -17.12 25.84
CA ARG A 278 11.44 -17.01 26.07
C ARG A 278 12.15 -16.50 24.82
N TRP A 279 13.22 -15.74 25.03
CA TRP A 279 14.09 -15.26 23.95
C TRP A 279 15.21 -16.24 23.66
N TYR A 280 15.50 -16.45 22.38
CA TYR A 280 16.56 -17.30 21.86
C TYR A 280 17.35 -16.54 20.81
N PHE A 281 18.64 -16.81 20.68
CA PHE A 281 19.47 -16.21 19.63
C PHE A 281 19.93 -17.27 18.65
N PHE A 282 19.89 -16.94 17.36
CA PHE A 282 20.32 -17.82 16.27
C PHE A 282 21.51 -17.21 15.53
N ASN A 283 22.50 -18.04 15.20
CA ASN A 283 23.69 -17.61 14.46
C ASN A 283 23.40 -17.45 12.95
N ALA A 284 24.43 -17.12 12.18
CA ALA A 284 24.32 -16.91 10.72
C ALA A 284 23.84 -18.14 9.94
N ALA A 285 24.00 -19.33 10.50
CA ALA A 285 23.55 -20.60 9.92
C ALA A 285 22.20 -21.06 10.49
N GLY A 286 21.52 -20.23 11.29
CA GLY A 286 20.20 -20.53 11.85
C GLY A 286 20.21 -21.47 13.05
N TYR A 287 21.38 -21.78 13.62
CA TYR A 287 21.48 -22.62 14.80
C TYR A 287 21.44 -21.78 16.08
N MET A 288 20.69 -22.27 17.06
CA MET A 288 20.53 -21.70 18.39
C MET A 288 21.88 -21.60 19.10
N VAL A 289 22.13 -20.44 19.70
CA VAL A 289 23.36 -20.13 20.42
C VAL A 289 23.12 -20.21 21.92
N THR A 290 24.13 -20.69 22.64
CA THR A 290 24.19 -20.70 24.12
C THR A 290 25.41 -19.91 24.58
N GLY A 291 25.42 -19.48 25.83
CA GLY A 291 26.47 -18.65 26.42
C GLY A 291 26.30 -17.16 26.13
N TRP A 292 27.41 -16.43 26.21
CA TRP A 292 27.46 -14.97 26.04
C TRP A 292 27.32 -14.54 24.58
N ILE A 293 26.45 -13.57 24.34
CA ILE A 293 26.15 -12.98 23.02
C ILE A 293 26.34 -11.46 23.12
N ASP A 294 27.19 -10.91 22.26
CA ASP A 294 27.30 -9.45 22.04
C ASP A 294 26.24 -9.04 21.02
N TRP A 295 25.31 -8.19 21.45
CA TRP A 295 24.29 -7.60 20.61
C TRP A 295 24.24 -6.09 20.82
N GLY A 296 24.71 -5.35 19.81
CA GLY A 296 24.68 -3.88 19.84
C GLY A 296 25.56 -3.28 20.94
N GLY A 297 26.66 -3.94 21.33
CA GLY A 297 27.55 -3.47 22.39
C GLY A 297 27.03 -3.74 23.80
N ARG A 298 25.97 -4.55 23.93
CA ARG A 298 25.46 -5.09 25.20
C ARG A 298 25.62 -6.60 25.20
N TRP A 299 25.88 -7.16 26.37
CA TRP A 299 26.09 -8.60 26.54
C TRP A 299 24.85 -9.25 27.11
N TYR A 300 24.44 -10.36 26.50
CA TYR A 300 23.30 -11.19 26.93
C TYR A 300 23.77 -12.61 27.14
N TYR A 301 23.13 -13.35 28.04
CA TYR A 301 23.49 -14.74 28.33
C TYR A 301 22.33 -15.68 28.02
N CYS A 302 22.54 -16.66 27.14
CA CYS A 302 21.62 -17.76 26.90
C CYS A 302 22.06 -19.01 27.66
N GLY A 303 21.14 -19.64 28.40
CA GLY A 303 21.43 -20.87 29.15
C GLY A 303 21.68 -22.10 28.26
N ASP A 304 21.93 -23.25 28.87
CA ASP A 304 22.13 -24.52 28.14
C ASP A 304 20.90 -24.95 27.33
N ASP A 305 19.70 -24.49 27.72
CA ASP A 305 18.45 -24.67 27.00
C ASP A 305 18.20 -23.61 25.91
N GLY A 306 19.15 -22.68 25.71
CA GLY A 306 19.11 -21.61 24.73
C GLY A 306 18.33 -20.37 25.13
N ALA A 307 17.61 -20.41 26.27
CA ALA A 307 16.79 -19.30 26.69
C ALA A 307 17.63 -18.19 27.32
N MET A 308 17.35 -16.94 26.94
CA MET A 308 17.97 -15.75 27.49
C MET A 308 17.65 -15.61 28.98
N TYR A 309 18.68 -15.35 29.78
CA TYR A 309 18.53 -15.00 31.18
C TYR A 309 18.10 -13.54 31.32
N TYR A 310 17.21 -13.26 32.26
CA TYR A 310 16.84 -11.91 32.65
C TYR A 310 16.54 -11.88 34.15
N ASN A 311 16.83 -10.74 34.79
CA ASN A 311 16.61 -10.47 36.20
C ASN A 311 17.17 -11.59 37.12
N THR A 312 18.38 -12.05 36.82
CA THR A 312 19.00 -13.20 37.50
C THR A 312 20.53 -13.16 37.40
N THR A 313 21.20 -14.10 38.08
CA THR A 313 22.66 -14.29 38.01
C THR A 313 22.99 -15.48 37.11
N THR A 314 23.91 -15.29 36.16
CA THR A 314 24.42 -16.33 35.26
C THR A 314 25.26 -17.37 36.02
N PRO A 315 25.46 -18.59 35.49
CA PRO A 315 26.24 -19.64 36.17
C PRO A 315 27.69 -19.25 36.49
N ASP A 316 28.27 -18.32 35.73
CA ASP A 316 29.61 -17.77 35.92
C ASP A 316 29.64 -16.52 36.85
N GLY A 317 28.50 -16.14 37.42
CA GLY A 317 28.41 -15.19 38.54
C GLY A 317 28.11 -13.74 38.17
N TYR A 318 27.70 -13.45 36.92
CA TYR A 318 27.36 -12.10 36.47
C TYR A 318 25.84 -11.86 36.54
N TYR A 319 25.44 -10.65 36.92
CA TYR A 319 24.02 -10.27 37.00
C TYR A 319 23.53 -9.71 35.66
N VAL A 320 22.38 -10.18 35.18
CA VAL A 320 21.68 -9.64 34.02
C VAL A 320 20.37 -8.95 34.45
N GLY A 321 20.11 -7.79 33.87
CA GLY A 321 18.97 -6.93 34.18
C GLY A 321 17.62 -7.49 33.73
N ASP A 322 16.56 -6.74 33.98
CA ASP A 322 15.19 -7.06 33.54
C ASP A 322 15.02 -7.12 32.02
N ASP A 323 15.85 -6.40 31.27
CA ASP A 323 15.99 -6.49 29.82
C ASP A 323 16.94 -7.59 29.33
N GLY A 324 17.52 -8.37 30.26
CA GLY A 324 18.48 -9.44 29.98
C GLY A 324 19.91 -8.98 29.70
N ALA A 325 20.18 -7.67 29.67
CA ALA A 325 21.53 -7.17 29.46
C ALA A 325 22.39 -7.31 30.73
N TRP A 326 23.66 -7.67 30.56
CA TRP A 326 24.63 -7.70 31.65
C TRP A 326 24.78 -6.32 32.29
N VAL A 327 24.70 -6.31 33.62
CA VAL A 327 24.89 -5.11 34.43
C VAL A 327 26.28 -5.19 35.06
N GLN A 328 27.11 -4.21 34.72
CA GLN A 328 28.47 -4.05 35.23
C GLN A 328 28.48 -3.40 36.62
#